data_AF-A0A1G2HSD6-F1
#
_entry.id   AF-A0A1G2HSD6-F1
#
_cell.length_a   1.000
_cell.length_b   1.000
_cell.length_c   1.000
_cell.angle_alpha   90.00
_cell.angle_beta   90.00
_cell.angle_gamma   90.00
#
_symmetry.space_group_name_H-M   'P 1'
#
loop_
_entity.id
_entity.type
_entity.pdbx_description
1 polymer ?
#
loop_
_entity_poly.entity_id
_entity_poly.type
_entity_poly.pdbx_seq_one_letter_code
_entity_poly.pdbx_strand_id
1 'polypeptide(L)'
;MVSDRALFVINVSLGLLSVLLLLTLLGLKFPTIGQAQYALDKEEPVCMIQWQEELTPNQDIDRCCLQARQQFQCRAESKDTVDWMCGSGEGLQIWLNNKAYNYCRQQPYW
;
A
#
# COMPACT_ATOMS: atom_id res chain seq x y z
N MET A 1 1.41 24.04 45.85
CA MET A 1 0.24 23.14 45.76
C MET A 1 0.04 22.82 44.29
N VAL A 2 0.07 21.55 43.91
CA VAL A 2 -0.19 21.13 42.52
C VAL A 2 -1.69 21.30 42.27
N SER A 3 -2.06 21.98 41.19
CA SER A 3 -3.47 22.20 40.83
C SER A 3 -4.14 20.87 40.48
N ASP A 4 -5.39 20.67 40.92
CA ASP A 4 -6.17 19.47 40.58
C ASP A 4 -6.28 19.22 39.07
N ARG A 5 -6.25 20.30 38.27
CA ARG A 5 -6.19 20.22 36.81
C ARG A 5 -4.92 19.55 36.31
N ALA A 6 -3.78 19.81 36.95
CA ALA A 6 -2.51 19.19 36.59
C ALA A 6 -2.51 17.70 36.93
N LEU A 7 -3.07 17.31 38.08
CA LEU A 7 -3.21 15.88 38.45
C LEU A 7 -4.14 15.13 37.48
N PHE A 8 -5.23 15.76 37.04
CA PHE A 8 -6.12 15.18 36.04
C PHE A 8 -5.40 14.94 34.72
N VAL A 9 -4.67 15.94 34.20
CA VAL A 9 -3.90 15.82 32.96
C VAL A 9 -2.85 14.70 33.07
N ILE A 10 -2.11 14.66 34.17
CA ILE A 10 -1.09 13.62 34.42
C ILE A 10 -1.72 12.23 34.41
N ASN A 11 -2.86 12.04 35.09
CA ASN A 11 -3.55 10.75 35.11
C ASN A 11 -4.04 10.32 33.72
N VAL A 12 -4.58 11.25 32.93
CA VAL A 12 -4.99 10.96 31.55
C VAL A 12 -3.77 10.58 30.70
N SER A 13 -2.65 11.30 30.83
CA SER A 13 -1.41 10.97 30.11
C SER A 13 -0.85 9.60 30.51
N LEU A 14 -0.87 9.25 31.80
CA LEU A 14 -0.47 7.93 32.30
C LEU A 14 -1.41 6.82 31.81
N GLY A 15 -2.72 7.08 31.76
CA GLY A 15 -3.69 6.18 31.16
C GLY A 15 -3.40 5.93 29.68
N LEU A 16 -3.12 6.96 28.91
CA LEU A 16 -2.78 6.83 27.49
C LEU A 16 -1.48 6.03 27.29
N LEU A 17 -0.45 6.34 28.07
CA LEU A 17 0.85 5.66 28.00
C LEU A 17 0.74 4.18 28.39
N SER A 18 -0.03 3.86 29.42
CA SER A 18 -0.26 2.47 29.83
C SER A 18 -0.99 1.67 28.74
N VAL A 19 -1.99 2.26 28.07
CA VAL A 19 -2.65 1.63 26.91
C VAL A 19 -1.65 1.40 25.76
N LEU A 20 -0.83 2.41 25.41
CA LEU A 20 0.19 2.28 24.36
C LEU A 20 1.21 1.17 24.65
N LEU A 21 1.67 1.10 25.90
CA LEU A 21 2.58 0.04 26.34
C LEU A 21 1.93 -1.34 26.29
N LEU A 22 0.65 -1.44 26.65
CA LEU A 22 -0.10 -2.70 26.62
C LEU A 22 -0.31 -3.19 25.18
N LEU A 23 -0.63 -2.29 24.24
CA LEU A 23 -0.71 -2.60 22.81
C LEU A 23 0.64 -3.09 22.26
N THR A 24 1.73 -2.45 22.72
CA THR A 24 3.11 -2.84 22.35
C THR A 24 3.49 -4.20 22.91
N LEU A 25 3.13 -4.49 24.17
CA LEU A 25 3.40 -5.76 24.86
C LEU A 25 2.68 -6.93 24.19
N LEU A 26 1.45 -6.70 23.72
CA LEU A 26 0.68 -7.68 22.95
C LEU A 26 1.21 -7.89 21.52
N GLY A 27 2.26 -7.16 21.12
CA GLY A 27 2.87 -7.30 19.81
C GLY A 27 1.95 -6.90 18.67
N LEU A 28 0.94 -6.05 18.94
CA LEU A 28 0.02 -5.55 17.91
C LEU A 28 0.80 -4.66 16.94
N LYS A 29 1.17 -5.24 15.79
CA LYS A 29 1.75 -4.49 14.68
C LYS A 29 0.62 -3.74 14.01
N PHE A 30 0.66 -2.41 14.08
CA PHE A 30 -0.26 -1.59 13.30
C PHE A 30 0.07 -1.78 11.81
N PRO A 31 -0.92 -2.13 10.96
CA PRO A 31 -0.68 -2.21 9.54
C PRO A 31 -0.27 -0.84 9.02
N THR A 32 0.66 -0.82 8.07
CA THR A 32 0.98 0.43 7.37
C THR A 32 -0.23 0.90 6.57
N ILE A 33 -0.30 2.18 6.21
CA ILE A 33 -1.42 2.74 5.43
C ILE A 33 -1.66 1.93 4.14
N GLY A 34 -0.60 1.48 3.47
CA GLY A 34 -0.69 0.64 2.28
C GLY A 34 -1.24 -0.77 2.55
N GLN A 35 -0.87 -1.38 3.69
CA GLN A 35 -1.42 -2.69 4.10
C GLN A 35 -2.91 -2.61 4.44
N ALA A 36 -3.31 -1.53 5.13
CA ALA A 36 -4.72 -1.29 5.42
C ALA A 36 -5.53 -1.10 4.13
N GLN A 37 -5.01 -0.33 3.17
CA GLN A 37 -5.66 -0.15 1.87
C GLN A 37 -5.78 -1.46 1.09
N TYR A 38 -4.71 -2.25 1.02
CA TYR A 38 -4.75 -3.57 0.36
C TYR A 38 -5.76 -4.54 1.00
N ALA A 39 -5.86 -4.55 2.33
CA ALA A 39 -6.77 -5.44 3.06
C ALA A 39 -8.24 -5.00 2.95
N LEU A 40 -8.50 -3.71 2.78
CA LEU A 40 -9.85 -3.15 2.63
C LEU A 40 -10.38 -3.26 1.20
N ASP A 41 -9.48 -3.33 0.21
CA ASP A 41 -9.83 -3.45 -1.19
C ASP A 41 -10.31 -4.88 -1.53
N LYS A 42 -11.58 -4.99 -1.92
CA LYS A 42 -12.25 -6.28 -2.24
C LYS A 42 -12.01 -6.74 -3.67
N GLU A 43 -11.44 -5.89 -4.53
CA GLU A 43 -11.20 -6.25 -5.92
C GLU A 43 -10.11 -7.33 -6.02
N GLU A 44 -10.06 -8.08 -7.11
CA GLU A 44 -8.92 -8.96 -7.37
C GLU A 44 -7.73 -8.13 -7.87
N PRO A 45 -6.48 -8.46 -7.51
CA PRO A 45 -5.33 -7.76 -8.06
C PRO A 45 -5.24 -8.03 -9.56
N VAL A 46 -5.26 -6.97 -10.36
CA VAL A 46 -5.20 -7.05 -11.83
C VAL A 46 -3.89 -6.44 -12.30
N CYS A 47 -3.18 -7.19 -13.13
CA CYS A 47 -2.05 -6.70 -13.90
C CYS A 47 -2.27 -6.94 -15.39
N MET A 48 -1.96 -5.93 -16.18
CA MET A 48 -1.98 -6.01 -17.63
C MET A 48 -0.68 -5.46 -18.21
N ILE A 49 -0.11 -6.15 -19.20
CA ILE A 49 1.08 -5.71 -19.92
C ILE A 49 0.60 -5.11 -21.24
N GLN A 50 0.95 -3.86 -21.46
CA GLN A 50 0.77 -3.21 -22.75
C GLN A 50 2.08 -3.27 -23.53
N TRP A 51 2.03 -3.86 -24.71
CA TRP A 51 3.10 -3.79 -25.69
C TRP A 51 2.51 -3.27 -27.00
N GLN A 52 3.04 -2.14 -27.49
CA GLN A 52 2.45 -1.40 -28.60
C GLN A 52 0.99 -1.00 -28.27
N GLU A 53 0.01 -1.60 -28.92
CA GLU A 53 -1.43 -1.33 -28.73
C GLU A 53 -2.18 -2.51 -28.13
N GLU A 54 -1.50 -3.64 -27.87
CA GLU A 54 -2.12 -4.82 -27.29
C GLU A 54 -1.97 -4.84 -25.78
N LEU A 55 -3.10 -5.01 -25.10
CA LEU A 55 -3.19 -5.14 -23.66
C LEU A 55 -3.42 -6.62 -23.32
N THR A 56 -2.47 -7.24 -22.62
CA THR A 56 -2.53 -8.65 -22.27
C THR A 56 -2.60 -8.83 -20.75
N PRO A 57 -3.58 -9.57 -20.21
CA PRO A 57 -3.62 -9.83 -18.78
C PRO A 57 -2.47 -10.74 -18.37
N ASN A 58 -1.77 -10.38 -17.31
CA ASN A 58 -0.77 -11.23 -16.68
C ASN A 58 -1.32 -11.75 -15.34
N GLN A 59 -1.55 -13.06 -15.27
CA GLN A 59 -2.09 -13.72 -14.08
C GLN A 59 -1.04 -13.87 -12.96
N ASP A 60 0.24 -13.80 -13.30
CA ASP A 60 1.34 -13.84 -12.34
C ASP A 60 1.65 -12.42 -11.84
N ILE A 61 0.96 -12.04 -10.76
CA ILE A 61 1.10 -10.73 -10.12
C ILE A 61 2.53 -10.51 -9.60
N ASP A 62 3.19 -11.55 -9.08
CA ASP A 62 4.55 -11.40 -8.54
C ASP A 62 5.54 -11.05 -9.66
N ARG A 63 5.47 -11.76 -10.78
CA ARG A 63 6.27 -11.46 -11.97
C ARG A 63 5.93 -10.09 -12.54
N CYS A 64 4.65 -9.73 -12.56
CA CYS A 64 4.21 -8.41 -12.99
C CYS A 64 4.79 -7.30 -12.10
N CYS A 65 4.79 -7.47 -10.79
CA CYS A 65 5.37 -6.49 -9.87
C CYS A 65 6.86 -6.28 -10.11
N LEU A 66 7.61 -7.35 -10.41
CA LEU A 66 9.02 -7.23 -10.78
C LEU A 66 9.19 -6.39 -12.06
N GLN A 67 8.36 -6.63 -13.07
CA GLN A 67 8.39 -5.85 -14.32
C GLN A 67 7.98 -4.39 -14.11
N ALA A 68 6.95 -4.13 -13.28
CA ALA A 68 6.49 -2.79 -12.94
C ALA A 68 7.58 -1.99 -12.23
N ARG A 69 8.35 -2.64 -11.33
CA ARG A 69 9.45 -2.01 -10.59
C ARG A 69 10.69 -1.77 -11.44
N GLN A 70 10.88 -2.53 -12.52
CA GLN A 70 11.92 -2.25 -13.52
C GLN A 70 11.63 -0.97 -14.31
N GLN A 71 10.38 -0.47 -14.30
CA GLN A 71 10.03 0.78 -14.93
C GLN A 71 10.44 1.98 -14.06
N PHE A 72 10.93 3.04 -14.71
CA PHE A 72 11.43 4.23 -14.01
C PHE A 72 10.35 5.01 -13.26
N GLN A 73 9.10 4.96 -13.72
CA GLN A 73 8.01 5.76 -13.17
C GLN A 73 6.68 5.02 -13.25
N CYS A 74 5.89 5.12 -12.17
CA CYS A 74 4.47 4.79 -12.17
C CYS A 74 3.66 6.07 -11.96
N ARG A 75 2.62 6.26 -12.77
CA ARG A 75 1.69 7.38 -12.68
C ARG A 75 0.26 6.87 -12.58
N ALA A 76 -0.59 7.60 -11.85
CA ALA A 76 -2.01 7.31 -11.79
C ALA A 76 -2.62 7.67 -13.15
N GLU A 77 -3.11 6.65 -13.84
CA GLU A 77 -3.73 6.76 -15.16
C GLU A 77 -4.76 5.64 -15.24
N SER A 78 -6.04 6.01 -15.22
CA SER A 78 -7.13 5.03 -15.21
C SER A 78 -7.53 4.65 -16.62
N LYS A 79 -7.62 3.35 -16.87
CA LYS A 79 -8.08 2.74 -18.13
C LYS A 79 -8.84 1.46 -17.80
N ASP A 80 -10.14 1.40 -18.09
CA ASP A 80 -10.99 0.24 -17.79
C ASP A 80 -10.90 -0.22 -16.32
N THR A 81 -10.25 -1.36 -16.05
CA THR A 81 -10.10 -1.97 -14.71
C THR A 81 -8.73 -1.72 -14.07
N VAL A 82 -7.91 -0.85 -14.64
CA VAL A 82 -6.55 -0.53 -14.15
C VAL A 82 -6.43 0.97 -13.88
N ASP A 83 -5.66 1.33 -12.85
CA ASP A 83 -5.60 2.70 -12.27
C ASP A 83 -4.21 3.33 -12.33
N TRP A 84 -3.19 2.51 -12.56
CA TRP A 84 -1.80 2.91 -12.55
C TRP A 84 -1.13 2.39 -13.81
N MET A 85 -0.33 3.25 -14.43
CA MET A 85 0.55 2.88 -15.53
C MET A 85 2.00 3.11 -15.11
N CYS A 86 2.80 2.05 -15.20
CA CYS A 86 4.23 2.04 -14.96
C CYS A 86 4.98 1.90 -16.28
N GLY A 87 5.78 2.91 -16.65
CA GLY A 87 6.49 2.96 -17.92
C GLY A 87 6.70 4.40 -18.42
N SER A 88 7.54 4.55 -19.45
CA SER A 88 7.86 5.84 -20.09
C SER A 88 6.87 6.27 -21.18
N GLY A 89 5.79 5.52 -21.42
CA GLY A 89 4.86 5.77 -22.53
C GLY A 89 5.33 5.15 -23.85
N GLU A 90 6.63 5.10 -24.11
CA GLU A 90 7.21 4.44 -25.28
C GLU A 90 7.73 3.03 -24.91
N GLY A 91 7.12 1.99 -25.48
CA GLY A 91 7.53 0.58 -25.29
C GLY A 91 6.61 -0.21 -24.37
N LEU A 92 7.19 -1.03 -23.48
CA LEU A 92 6.46 -1.89 -22.56
C LEU A 92 5.91 -1.08 -21.40
N GLN A 93 4.59 -1.09 -21.21
CA GLN A 93 3.93 -0.45 -20.08
C GLN A 93 3.25 -1.51 -19.23
N ILE A 94 3.34 -1.37 -17.92
CA ILE A 94 2.65 -2.23 -16.97
C ILE A 94 1.49 -1.46 -16.38
N TRP A 95 0.29 -2.00 -16.54
CA TRP A 95 -0.93 -1.44 -15.98
C TRP A 95 -1.38 -2.25 -14.78
N LEU A 96 -1.70 -1.56 -13.69
CA LEU A 96 -2.05 -2.15 -12.40
C LEU A 96 -3.32 -1.49 -11.89
N ASN A 97 -4.24 -2.27 -11.32
CA ASN A 97 -5.28 -1.67 -10.48
C ASN A 97 -4.69 -1.22 -9.13
N ASN A 98 -5.45 -0.44 -8.37
CA ASN A 98 -5.02 0.05 -7.06
C ASN A 98 -4.53 -1.07 -6.13
N LYS A 99 -5.22 -2.22 -6.11
CA LYS A 99 -4.81 -3.35 -5.30
C LYS A 99 -3.47 -3.95 -5.71
N ALA A 100 -3.27 -4.21 -7.01
CA ALA A 100 -2.01 -4.74 -7.52
C ALA A 100 -0.85 -3.75 -7.30
N TYR A 101 -1.07 -2.45 -7.53
CA TYR A 101 -0.08 -1.42 -7.26
C TYR A 101 0.35 -1.40 -5.78
N ASN A 102 -0.61 -1.43 -4.87
CA ASN A 102 -0.35 -1.46 -3.42
C ASN A 102 0.35 -2.75 -2.98
N TYR A 103 0.01 -3.89 -3.60
CA TYR A 103 0.71 -5.15 -3.39
C TYR A 103 2.18 -5.05 -3.82
N CYS A 104 2.44 -4.57 -5.04
CA CYS A 104 3.80 -4.43 -5.57
C CYS A 104 4.70 -3.52 -4.71
N ARG A 105 4.13 -2.49 -4.08
CA ARG A 105 4.87 -1.58 -3.19
C ARG A 105 5.27 -2.18 -1.84
N GLN A 106 4.61 -3.25 -1.41
CA GLN A 106 4.84 -3.89 -0.12
C GLN A 106 5.87 -5.03 -0.20
N GLN A 107 6.19 -5.51 -1.40
CA GLN A 107 7.07 -6.66 -1.58
C GLN A 107 8.53 -6.32 -1.22
N PRO A 108 9.18 -7.12 -0.33
CA PRO A 108 10.54 -6.86 0.14
C PRO A 108 11.63 -7.32 -0.84
N TYR A 109 11.28 -8.05 -1.90
CA TYR A 109 12.26 -8.70 -2.78
C TYR A 109 12.89 -7.71 -3.79
N TRP A 110 14.18 -7.90 -4.06
CA TRP A 110 15.00 -7.23 -5.08
C TRP A 110 15.30 -8.19 -6.22
#